data_AF-A0AAW0KGS5-F1
#
_entry.id   AF-A0AAW0KGS5-F1
#
_cell.length_a   1.000
_cell.length_b   1.000
_cell.length_c   1.000
_cell.angle_alpha   90.00
_cell.angle_beta   90.00
_cell.angle_gamma   90.00
#
_symmetry.space_group_name_H-M   'P 1'
#
loop_
_entity.id
_entity.type
_entity.pdbx_description
1 polymer ?
#
loop_
_entity_poly.entity_id
_entity_poly.type
_entity_poly.pdbx_seq_one_letter_code
_entity_poly.pdbx_strand_id
1 'polypeptide(L)'
;MVEFMEKVLVVVEREELTVEERNLLSVAYKIMIGARQSSWRIISSIKQKEESHSNEDHVSMIQDYKSKIESELSNIRDGILKFLDTRLIPSATTGDSKVFYLKMKGE
;
A
#
# COMPACT_ATOMS: atom_id res chain seq x y z
N MET A 1 -4.43 6.76 -9.55
CA MET A 1 -4.00 7.80 -8.59
C MET A 1 -2.61 7.53 -8.02
N VAL A 2 -2.31 6.33 -7.50
CA VAL A 2 -0.96 6.03 -6.98
C VAL A 2 0.12 6.06 -8.06
N GLU A 3 -0.11 5.48 -9.24
CA GLU A 3 0.83 5.59 -10.37
C GLU A 3 1.13 7.04 -10.78
N PHE A 4 0.13 7.93 -10.65
CA PHE A 4 0.31 9.35 -10.91
C PHE A 4 1.12 10.02 -9.80
N MET A 5 0.89 9.66 -8.54
CA MET A 5 1.69 10.15 -7.42
C MET A 5 3.13 9.63 -7.47
N GLU A 6 3.36 8.38 -7.88
CA GLU A 6 4.71 7.86 -8.10
C GLU A 6 5.43 8.64 -9.21
N LYS A 7 4.74 8.98 -10.30
CA LYS A 7 5.28 9.85 -11.35
C LYS A 7 5.60 11.25 -10.82
N VAL A 8 4.71 11.86 -10.04
CA VAL A 8 4.97 13.16 -9.39
C VAL A 8 6.23 13.07 -8.51
N LEU A 9 6.37 12.02 -7.72
CA LEU A 9 7.55 11.78 -6.89
C LEU A 9 8.84 11.54 -7.69
N VAL A 10 8.75 11.02 -8.91
CA VAL A 10 9.91 10.86 -9.81
C VAL A 10 10.29 12.17 -10.48
N VAL A 11 9.32 13.04 -10.77
CA VAL A 11 9.55 14.35 -11.41
C VAL A 11 10.04 15.39 -10.41
N VAL A 12 9.60 15.33 -9.15
CA VAL A 12 10.08 16.19 -8.06
C VAL A 12 11.44 15.65 -7.59
N GLU A 13 12.50 15.96 -8.32
CA GLU A 13 13.82 15.34 -8.11
C GLU A 13 14.55 15.78 -6.84
N ARG A 14 14.04 16.73 -6.04
CA ARG A 14 14.72 17.21 -4.82
C ARG A 14 13.93 18.15 -3.90
N GLU A 15 12.70 18.53 -4.25
CA GLU A 15 11.92 19.47 -3.46
C GLU A 15 11.03 18.75 -2.45
N GLU A 16 10.94 19.31 -1.25
CA GLU A 16 10.03 18.83 -0.23
C GLU A 16 8.59 18.99 -0.72
N LEU A 17 7.80 17.92 -0.62
CA LEU A 17 6.38 17.99 -0.96
C LEU A 17 5.67 19.04 -0.10
N THR A 18 4.78 19.79 -0.75
CA THR A 18 3.83 20.66 -0.06
C THR A 18 2.92 19.85 0.86
N VAL A 19 2.25 20.55 1.78
CA VAL A 19 1.32 19.91 2.72
C VAL A 19 0.20 19.20 1.96
N GLU A 20 -0.32 19.82 0.91
CA GLU A 20 -1.36 19.28 0.03
C GLU A 20 -0.89 18.02 -0.71
N GLU A 21 0.29 18.05 -1.32
CA GLU A 21 0.85 16.91 -2.06
C GLU A 21 1.13 15.73 -1.13
N ARG A 22 1.71 15.99 0.04
CA ARG A 22 1.97 14.97 1.05
C ARG A 22 0.68 14.33 1.57
N ASN A 23 -0.35 15.14 1.80
CA ASN A 23 -1.67 14.63 2.20
C ASN A 23 -2.31 13.78 1.10
N LEU A 24 -2.23 14.24 -0.15
CA LEU A 24 -2.78 13.53 -1.29
C LEU A 24 -2.06 12.18 -1.51
N LEU A 25 -0.74 12.15 -1.33
CA LEU A 25 0.06 10.93 -1.35
C LEU A 25 -0.43 9.93 -0.29
N SER A 26 -0.55 10.38 0.97
CA SER A 26 -1.00 9.53 2.07
C SER A 26 -2.40 8.97 1.82
N VAL A 27 -3.33 9.81 1.39
CA VAL A 27 -4.70 9.40 1.05
C VAL A 27 -4.71 8.37 -0.08
N ALA A 28 -3.94 8.59 -1.15
CA ALA A 28 -3.88 7.67 -2.28
C ALA A 28 -3.37 6.29 -1.88
N TYR A 29 -2.29 6.22 -1.10
CA TYR A 29 -1.76 4.94 -0.61
C TYR A 29 -2.70 4.25 0.38
N LYS A 30 -3.31 5.00 1.31
CA LYS A 30 -4.27 4.47 2.27
C LYS A 30 -5.50 3.86 1.59
N ILE A 31 -6.03 4.52 0.56
CA ILE A 31 -7.16 3.99 -0.23
C ILE A 31 -6.75 2.71 -0.95
N MET A 32 -5.58 2.69 -1.60
CA MET A 32 -5.12 1.55 -2.37
C MET A 32 -4.87 0.31 -1.49
N ILE A 33 -4.16 0.49 -0.37
CA ILE A 33 -3.93 -0.58 0.61
C ILE A 33 -5.27 -1.04 1.21
N GLY A 34 -6.14 -0.10 1.60
CA GLY A 34 -7.45 -0.41 2.18
C GLY A 34 -8.35 -1.21 1.25
N ALA A 35 -8.35 -0.90 -0.05
CA ALA A 35 -9.08 -1.66 -1.07
C ALA A 35 -8.56 -3.11 -1.16
N ARG A 36 -7.24 -3.29 -1.24
CA ARG A 36 -6.61 -4.62 -1.30
C ARG A 36 -6.81 -5.43 -0.02
N GLN A 37 -6.69 -4.82 1.16
CA GLN A 37 -7.00 -5.47 2.45
C GLN A 37 -8.47 -5.88 2.54
N SER A 38 -9.39 -5.10 1.97
CA SER A 38 -10.80 -5.46 1.92
C SER A 38 -11.04 -6.66 1.01
N SER A 39 -10.43 -6.67 -0.18
CA SER A 39 -10.45 -7.84 -1.07
C SER A 39 -9.86 -9.09 -0.40
N TRP A 40 -8.72 -8.95 0.28
CA TRP A 40 -8.09 -10.06 1.00
C TRP A 40 -8.99 -10.66 2.09
N ARG A 41 -9.71 -9.80 2.85
CA ARG A 41 -10.68 -10.23 3.87
C ARG A 41 -11.85 -10.99 3.27
N ILE A 42 -12.42 -10.49 2.16
CA ILE A 42 -13.52 -11.15 1.45
C ILE A 42 -13.09 -12.53 0.96
N ILE A 43 -11.93 -12.62 0.30
CA ILE A 43 -11.40 -13.89 -0.21
C ILE A 43 -11.09 -14.87 0.92
N SER A 44 -10.55 -14.40 2.04
CA SER A 44 -10.30 -15.26 3.20
C SER A 44 -11.61 -15.81 3.80
N SER A 45 -12.68 -15.02 3.83
CA SER A 45 -14.01 -15.47 4.26
C SER A 45 -14.60 -16.52 3.31
N ILE A 46 -14.47 -16.31 2.00
CA ILE A 46 -14.90 -17.27 0.98
C ILE A 46 -14.11 -18.59 1.12
N LYS A 47 -12.79 -18.51 1.30
CA LYS A 47 -11.96 -19.70 1.52
C LYS A 47 -12.43 -20.52 2.72
N GLN A 48 -12.64 -19.86 3.85
CA GLN A 48 -13.11 -20.51 5.08
C GLN A 48 -14.48 -21.19 4.88
N LYS A 49 -15.36 -20.59 4.09
CA LYS A 49 -16.66 -21.18 3.74
C LYS A 49 -16.50 -22.42 2.86
N GLU A 50 -15.68 -22.37 1.81
CA GLU A 50 -15.47 -23.51 0.91
C GLU A 50 -14.73 -24.67 1.60
N GLU A 51 -13.79 -24.39 2.50
CA GLU A 51 -13.12 -25.40 3.34
C GLU A 51 -14.13 -26.21 4.17
N SER A 52 -15.25 -25.61 4.60
CA SER A 52 -16.32 -26.33 5.32
C SER A 52 -17.22 -27.21 4.44
N HIS A 53 -17.14 -27.07 3.11
CA HIS A 53 -17.92 -27.87 2.15
C HIS A 53 -17.08 -28.99 1.49
N SER A 54 -15.83 -29.19 1.93
CA SER A 54 -14.89 -30.21 1.42
C SER A 54 -14.64 -30.15 -0.10
N ASN A 55 -14.69 -28.96 -0.71
CA ASN A 55 -14.43 -28.77 -2.13
C ASN A 55 -12.97 -28.36 -2.39
N GLU A 56 -12.08 -29.35 -2.43
CA GLU A 56 -10.61 -29.14 -2.47
C GLU A 56 -10.13 -28.36 -3.72
N ASP A 57 -10.74 -28.59 -4.89
CA ASP A 57 -10.38 -27.89 -6.13
C ASP A 57 -10.66 -26.39 -6.03
N HIS A 58 -11.80 -26.02 -5.45
CA HIS A 58 -12.17 -24.62 -5.22
C HIS A 58 -11.25 -23.97 -4.19
N VAL A 59 -10.93 -24.68 -3.11
CA VAL A 59 -10.01 -24.18 -2.08
C VAL A 59 -8.62 -23.89 -2.66
N SER A 60 -8.12 -24.75 -3.55
CA SER A 60 -6.84 -24.52 -4.24
C SER A 60 -6.87 -23.26 -5.10
N MET A 61 -7.91 -23.08 -5.93
CA MET A 61 -8.04 -21.90 -6.79
C MET A 61 -8.17 -20.60 -5.98
N ILE A 62 -8.92 -20.64 -4.87
CA ILE A 62 -9.07 -19.49 -3.96
C ILE A 62 -7.74 -19.16 -3.27
N GLN A 63 -6.96 -20.18 -2.90
CA GLN A 63 -5.64 -19.99 -2.29
C GLN A 63 -4.67 -19.29 -3.25
N ASP A 64 -4.64 -19.69 -4.52
CA ASP A 64 -3.80 -19.03 -5.53
C ASP A 64 -4.16 -17.56 -5.70
N TYR A 65 -5.46 -17.26 -5.77
CA TYR A 65 -5.93 -15.88 -5.86
C TYR A 65 -5.60 -15.06 -4.61
N LYS A 66 -5.71 -15.67 -3.42
CA LYS A 66 -5.31 -15.04 -2.16
C LYS A 66 -3.81 -14.70 -2.15
N SER A 67 -2.96 -15.63 -2.57
CA SER A 67 -1.51 -15.39 -2.65
C SER A 67 -1.14 -14.30 -3.65
N LYS A 68 -1.91 -14.14 -4.74
CA LYS A 68 -1.76 -13.01 -5.66
C LYS A 68 -2.05 -11.67 -4.97
N ILE A 69 -3.14 -11.58 -4.20
CA ILE A 69 -3.48 -10.35 -3.44
C ILE A 69 -2.40 -10.04 -2.39
N GLU A 70 -1.87 -11.05 -1.71
CA GLU A 70 -0.79 -10.89 -0.72
C GLU A 70 0.50 -10.35 -1.37
N SER A 71 0.82 -10.84 -2.57
CA SER A 71 1.95 -10.35 -3.36
C SER A 71 1.76 -8.89 -3.77
N GLU A 72 0.55 -8.53 -4.24
CA GLU A 72 0.21 -7.14 -4.57
C GLU A 72 0.30 -6.22 -3.36
N LEU A 73 -0.21 -6.64 -2.19
CA LEU A 73 -0.10 -5.90 -0.93
C LEU A 73 1.36 -5.68 -0.53
N SER A 74 2.19 -6.72 -0.60
CA SER A 74 3.60 -6.65 -0.25
C SER A 74 4.34 -5.69 -1.19
N ASN A 75 4.12 -5.81 -2.50
CA ASN A 75 4.72 -4.91 -3.50
C ASN A 75 4.36 -3.44 -3.26
N ILE A 76 3.09 -3.16 -2.94
CA ILE A 76 2.63 -1.80 -2.63
C ILE A 76 3.33 -1.26 -1.38
N ARG A 77 3.39 -2.08 -0.31
CA ARG A 77 4.01 -1.70 0.96
C ARG A 77 5.51 -1.44 0.78
N ASP A 78 6.20 -2.31 0.07
CA ASP A 78 7.63 -2.20 -0.18
C ASP A 78 7.94 -0.98 -1.07
N GLY A 79 7.07 -0.69 -2.05
CA GLY A 79 7.16 0.50 -2.89
C GLY A 79 7.15 1.79 -2.06
N ILE A 80 6.15 1.98 -1.19
CA ILE A 80 6.05 3.19 -0.38
C ILE A 80 7.15 3.28 0.68
N LEU A 81 7.52 2.17 1.33
CA LEU A 81 8.62 2.14 2.29
C LEU A 81 9.94 2.57 1.63
N LYS A 82 10.22 2.06 0.44
CA LYS A 82 11.38 2.46 -0.35
C LYS A 82 11.35 3.95 -0.66
N PHE A 83 10.21 4.51 -1.05
CA PHE A 83 10.10 5.94 -1.32
C PHE A 83 10.27 6.81 -0.07
N LEU A 84 9.72 6.38 1.07
CA LEU A 84 9.88 7.06 2.34
C LEU A 84 11.35 7.14 2.76
N ASP A 85 12.06 6.01 2.68
CA ASP A 85 13.45 5.92 3.13
C ASP A 85 14.45 6.59 2.19
N THR A 86 14.22 6.50 0.88
CA THR A 86 15.18 7.01 -0.11
C THR A 86 14.98 8.49 -0.44
N ARG A 87 13.75 9.02 -0.32
CA ARG A 87 13.43 10.38 -0.79
C ARG A 87 12.73 11.24 0.26
N LEU A 88 11.58 10.80 0.78
CA LEU A 88 10.68 11.69 1.53
C LEU A 88 11.19 12.04 2.93
N ILE A 89 11.75 11.07 3.66
CA ILE A 89 12.34 11.32 4.98
C ILE A 89 13.62 12.17 4.85
N PRO A 90 14.55 11.86 3.92
CA PRO A 90 15.71 12.72 3.67
C PRO A 90 15.39 14.14 3.22
N SER A 91 14.33 14.35 2.43
CA SER A 91 13.95 15.69 1.93
C SER A 91 13.19 16.54 2.96
N ALA A 92 12.73 15.95 4.06
CA ALA A 92 11.92 16.65 5.06
C ALA A 92 12.76 17.67 5.85
N THR A 93 12.44 18.96 5.73
CA THR A 93 13.18 20.03 6.43
C THR A 93 12.56 20.36 7.79
N THR A 94 11.22 20.32 7.88
CA THR A 94 10.48 20.68 9.09
C THR A 94 10.26 19.49 10.04
N GLY A 95 10.00 19.78 11.33
CA GLY A 95 9.63 18.74 12.30
C GLY A 95 8.34 18.03 11.91
N ASP A 96 7.34 18.78 11.44
CA ASP A 96 6.03 18.25 11.07
C ASP A 96 6.11 17.30 9.87
N SER A 97 6.92 17.62 8.86
CA SER A 97 7.12 16.71 7.71
C SER A 97 7.83 15.43 8.08
N LYS A 98 8.85 15.50 8.95
CA LYS A 98 9.52 14.30 9.48
C LYS A 98 8.58 13.40 10.27
N VAL A 99 7.79 13.98 11.18
CA VAL A 99 6.81 13.23 11.97
C VAL A 99 5.76 12.59 11.07
N PHE A 100 5.28 13.31 10.05
CA PHE A 100 4.32 12.78 9.08
C PHE A 100 4.86 11.54 8.36
N TYR A 101 6.07 11.61 7.79
CA TYR A 101 6.64 10.49 7.04
C TYR A 101 7.02 9.31 7.93
N LEU A 102 7.52 9.57 9.15
CA LEU A 102 7.82 8.51 10.12
C LEU A 102 6.55 7.80 10.60
N LYS A 103 5.45 8.55 10.79
CA LYS A 103 4.14 7.96 11.08
C LYS A 103 3.68 7.06 9.92
N MET A 104 3.76 7.57 8.70
CA MET A 104 3.39 6.82 7.49
C MET A 104 4.25 5.56 7.27
N LYS A 105 5.50 5.56 7.71
CA LYS A 105 6.39 4.38 7.68
C LYS A 105 5.97 3.30 8.69
N GLY A 106 5.37 3.70 9.82
CA GLY A 106 4.91 2.78 10.86
C GLY A 106 3.52 2.18 10.60
N GLU A 107 2.72 2.83 9.75
CA GLU A 107 1.42 2.34 9.26
C GLU A 107 1.59 1.19 8.25
#